data_AF-A0A150WF10-F1
#
_entry.id   AF-A0A150WF10-F1
#
_cell.length_a   1.000
_cell.length_b   1.000
_cell.length_c   1.000
_cell.angle_alpha   90.00
_cell.angle_beta   90.00
_cell.angle_gamma   90.00
#
_symmetry.space_group_name_H-M   'P 1'
#
loop_
_entity.id
_entity.type
_entity.pdbx_description
1 polymer ?
#
loop_
_entity_poly.entity_id
_entity_poly.type
_entity_poly.pdbx_seq_one_letter_code
_entity_poly.pdbx_strand_id
1 'polypeptide(L)'
;MLIKIVETQLRETSNLKEKTPDFIRKVVHLYALQLTKTGTIPLGFLDDVLTDIEEEAIEIYRKKTYGFLTLEEYRRHKFRQLDDN
;
A
#
# COMPACT_ATOMS: atom_id res chain seq x y z
N MET A 1 -9.03 -2.40 7.28
CA MET A 1 -9.47 -1.60 6.12
C MET A 1 -8.24 -1.28 5.29
N LEU A 2 -8.28 -1.58 4.00
CA LEU A 2 -7.15 -1.46 3.05
C LEU A 2 -6.48 -0.08 3.09
N ILE A 3 -7.27 0.99 3.11
CA ILE A 3 -6.76 2.37 3.18
C ILE A 3 -5.80 2.61 4.35
N LYS A 4 -6.09 2.05 5.53
CA LYS A 4 -5.22 2.20 6.72
C LYS A 4 -3.88 1.49 6.50
N ILE A 5 -3.90 0.33 5.85
CA ILE A 5 -2.67 -0.41 5.51
C ILE A 5 -1.85 0.42 4.53
N VAL A 6 -2.46 0.94 3.46
CA VAL A 6 -1.76 1.83 2.51
C VAL A 6 -1.14 3.02 3.24
N GLU A 7 -1.89 3.73 4.08
CA GLU A 7 -1.40 4.91 4.81
C GLU A 7 -0.26 4.58 5.77
N THR A 8 -0.36 3.46 6.51
CA THR A 8 0.72 3.00 7.39
C THR A 8 1.96 2.65 6.59
N GLN A 9 1.82 1.92 5.48
CA GLN A 9 2.95 1.50 4.65
C GLN A 9 3.58 2.68 3.90
N LEU A 10 2.80 3.67 3.50
CA LEU A 10 3.32 4.92 2.93
C LEU A 10 4.24 5.65 3.90
N ARG A 11 3.99 5.50 5.20
CA ARG A 11 4.81 6.13 6.26
C ARG A 11 6.06 5.35 6.63
N GLU A 12 6.22 4.13 6.14
CA GLU A 12 7.37 3.30 6.46
C GLU A 12 8.63 3.82 5.74
N THR A 13 9.61 4.29 6.51
CA THR A 13 10.86 4.89 6.00
C THR A 13 12.04 3.92 6.01
N SER A 14 11.86 2.71 6.53
CA SER A 14 12.92 1.68 6.58
C SER A 14 13.41 1.26 5.19
N ASN A 15 12.57 1.40 4.16
CA ASN A 15 12.93 1.16 2.76
C ASN A 15 12.49 2.31 1.85
N LEU A 16 13.29 3.39 1.81
CA LEU A 16 12.98 4.56 0.95
C LEU A 16 13.01 4.24 -0.55
N LYS A 17 13.80 3.25 -0.98
CA LYS A 17 13.99 2.89 -2.40
C LYS A 17 13.03 1.78 -2.87
N GLU A 18 11.98 1.51 -2.11
CA GLU A 18 10.95 0.56 -2.47
C GLU A 18 10.30 0.97 -3.79
N LYS A 19 10.25 0.04 -4.76
CA LYS A 19 9.56 0.27 -6.03
C LYS A 19 8.06 0.17 -5.81
N THR A 20 7.28 0.95 -6.56
CA THR A 20 5.83 0.95 -6.49
C THR A 20 5.20 -0.45 -6.62
N PRO A 21 5.63 -1.33 -7.56
CA PRO A 21 5.05 -2.67 -7.64
C PRO A 21 5.29 -3.52 -6.38
N ASP A 22 6.47 -3.40 -5.77
CA ASP A 22 6.81 -4.14 -4.54
C ASP A 22 5.98 -3.63 -3.35
N PHE A 23 5.79 -2.31 -3.26
CA PHE A 23 4.90 -1.68 -2.29
C PHE A 23 3.46 -2.18 -2.42
N ILE A 24 2.91 -2.19 -3.63
CA ILE A 24 1.53 -2.64 -3.89
C ILE A 24 1.38 -4.12 -3.50
N ARG A 25 2.28 -5.00 -3.94
CA ARG A 25 2.27 -6.41 -3.55
C ARG A 25 2.30 -6.61 -2.04
N LYS A 26 3.11 -5.83 -1.33
CA LYS A 26 3.19 -5.86 0.14
C LYS A 26 1.85 -5.48 0.77
N VAL A 27 1.22 -4.40 0.30
CA VAL A 27 -0.11 -3.96 0.78
C VAL A 27 -1.18 -5.03 0.53
N VAL A 28 -1.23 -5.57 -0.69
CA VAL A 28 -2.18 -6.63 -1.09
C VAL A 28 -2.01 -7.84 -0.17
N HIS A 29 -0.79 -8.29 0.04
CA HIS A 29 -0.50 -9.43 0.91
C HIS A 29 -0.91 -9.17 2.37
N LEU A 30 -0.60 -7.99 2.91
CA LEU A 30 -1.00 -7.61 4.27
C LEU A 30 -2.51 -7.60 4.45
N TYR A 31 -3.25 -7.11 3.44
CA TYR A 31 -4.71 -7.07 3.51
C TYR A 31 -5.33 -8.46 3.31
N ALA A 32 -4.82 -9.27 2.38
CA ALA A 32 -5.23 -10.66 2.20
C ALA A 32 -5.05 -11.48 3.49
N LEU A 33 -3.91 -11.31 4.19
CA LEU A 33 -3.69 -11.91 5.51
C LEU A 33 -4.68 -11.42 6.58
N GLN A 34 -5.16 -10.18 6.49
CA GLN A 34 -6.20 -9.69 7.40
C GLN A 34 -7.55 -10.33 7.08
N LEU A 35 -7.89 -10.49 5.79
CA LEU A 35 -9.12 -11.12 5.34
C LEU A 35 -9.20 -12.59 5.77
N THR A 36 -8.10 -13.34 5.61
CA THR A 36 -8.04 -14.76 6.03
C THR A 36 -8.20 -14.95 7.54
N LYS A 37 -7.83 -13.96 8.35
CA LYS A 37 -8.06 -13.98 9.81
C LYS A 37 -9.52 -13.70 10.18
N THR A 38 -10.23 -12.93 9.36
CA THR A 38 -11.64 -12.56 9.59
C THR A 38 -12.65 -13.51 8.96
N GLY A 39 -12.22 -14.39 8.04
CA GLY A 39 -13.04 -15.40 7.40
C GLY A 39 -12.27 -16.17 6.33
N THR A 40 -12.87 -17.22 5.77
CA THR A 40 -12.26 -18.02 4.70
C THR A 40 -12.65 -17.43 3.35
N ILE A 41 -11.70 -16.85 2.61
CA ILE A 41 -11.89 -16.57 1.17
C ILE A 41 -12.01 -17.94 0.49
N PRO A 42 -13.12 -18.26 -0.21
CA PRO A 42 -13.21 -19.54 -0.89
C PRO A 42 -12.09 -19.62 -1.93
N LEU A 43 -11.34 -20.74 -1.95
CA LEU A 43 -10.11 -20.87 -2.74
C LEU A 43 -10.31 -20.57 -4.24
N GLY A 44 -11.50 -20.85 -4.78
CA GLY A 44 -11.83 -20.58 -6.19
C GLY A 44 -12.01 -19.09 -6.54
N PHE A 45 -12.06 -18.20 -5.55
CA PHE A 45 -12.18 -16.75 -5.74
C PHE A 45 -10.96 -15.99 -5.21
N LEU A 46 -9.91 -16.70 -4.78
CA LEU A 46 -8.75 -16.05 -4.17
C LEU A 46 -8.06 -15.10 -5.15
N ASP A 47 -7.85 -15.54 -6.39
CA ASP A 47 -7.17 -14.74 -7.40
C ASP A 47 -8.01 -13.50 -7.80
N ASP A 48 -9.33 -13.66 -7.90
CA ASP A 48 -10.25 -12.54 -8.17
C ASP A 48 -10.18 -11.51 -7.04
N VAL A 49 -10.26 -11.96 -5.79
CA VAL A 49 -10.17 -11.09 -4.60
C VAL A 49 -8.82 -10.39 -4.54
N LEU A 50 -7.72 -11.09 -4.84
CA LEU A 50 -6.39 -10.47 -4.87
C LEU A 50 -6.26 -9.42 -5.96
N THR A 51 -6.86 -9.67 -7.13
CA THR A 51 -6.90 -8.72 -8.25
C THR A 51 -7.67 -7.46 -7.87
N ASP A 52 -8.87 -7.61 -7.29
CA ASP A 52 -9.68 -6.48 -6.82
C ASP A 52 -8.94 -5.63 -5.78
N ILE A 53 -8.27 -6.29 -4.83
CA ILE A 53 -7.46 -5.61 -3.81
C ILE A 53 -6.27 -4.87 -4.44
N GLU A 54 -5.63 -5.45 -5.44
CA GLU A 54 -4.52 -4.83 -6.15
C GLU A 54 -4.96 -3.56 -6.89
N GLU A 55 -6.08 -3.62 -7.62
CA GLU A 55 -6.66 -2.46 -8.30
C GLU A 55 -7.01 -1.34 -7.31
N GLU A 56 -7.67 -1.67 -6.20
CA GLU A 56 -8.02 -0.70 -5.17
C GLU A 56 -6.76 -0.11 -4.50
N ALA A 57 -5.76 -0.94 -4.20
CA ALA A 57 -4.50 -0.49 -3.61
C ALA A 57 -3.75 0.48 -4.53
N ILE A 58 -3.73 0.21 -5.85
CA ILE A 58 -3.14 1.10 -6.86
C ILE A 58 -3.88 2.44 -6.88
N GLU A 59 -5.21 2.42 -6.86
CA GLU A 59 -6.01 3.64 -6.88
C GLU A 59 -5.78 4.49 -5.63
N ILE A 60 -5.81 3.88 -4.45
CA ILE A 60 -5.54 4.58 -3.18
C ILE A 60 -4.13 5.14 -3.18
N TYR A 61 -3.13 4.35 -3.59
CA TYR A 61 -1.74 4.79 -3.70
C TYR A 61 -1.64 6.05 -4.57
N ARG A 62 -2.16 6.01 -5.80
CA ARG A 62 -2.13 7.14 -6.74
C ARG A 62 -2.77 8.39 -6.14
N LYS A 63 -3.95 8.25 -5.53
CA LYS A 63 -4.66 9.38 -4.89
C LYS A 63 -3.87 9.98 -3.71
N LYS A 64 -3.12 9.16 -2.97
CA LYS A 64 -2.31 9.62 -1.82
C LYS A 64 -0.98 10.21 -2.22
N THR A 65 -0.40 9.78 -3.34
CA THR A 65 0.92 10.20 -3.83
C THR A 65 0.86 11.14 -5.04
N TYR A 66 -0.31 11.72 -5.34
CA TYR A 66 -0.43 12.69 -6.41
C TYR A 66 0.63 13.80 -6.32
N GLY A 67 1.21 14.14 -7.47
CA GLY A 67 2.28 15.12 -7.59
C GLY A 67 3.69 14.57 -7.38
N PHE A 68 3.85 13.27 -7.08
CA PHE A 68 5.15 12.62 -6.92
C PHE A 68 5.34 11.52 -7.99
N LEU A 69 6.52 11.47 -8.61
CA LEU A 69 6.85 10.48 -9.64
C LEU A 69 7.17 9.11 -9.04
N THR A 70 7.65 9.10 -7.80
CA THR A 70 8.07 7.87 -7.12
C THR A 70 7.63 7.83 -5.67
N LEU A 71 7.51 6.63 -5.12
CA LEU A 71 7.28 6.42 -3.69
C LEU A 71 8.42 7.03 -2.84
N GLU A 72 9.65 6.95 -3.33
CA GLU A 72 10.82 7.56 -2.68
C GLU A 72 10.64 9.08 -2.54
N GLU A 73 10.28 9.75 -3.64
CA GLU A 73 10.07 11.20 -3.66
C GLU A 73 8.94 11.62 -2.71
N TYR A 74 7.82 10.89 -2.74
CA TYR A 74 6.71 11.11 -1.80
C TYR A 74 7.16 10.98 -0.34
N ARG A 75 7.86 9.90 0.00
CA ARG A 75 8.36 9.66 1.37
C ARG A 75 9.32 10.76 1.79
N ARG A 76 10.33 11.08 0.96
CA ARG A 76 11.28 12.15 1.25
C ARG A 76 10.59 13.49 1.50
N HIS A 77 9.63 13.87 0.66
CA HIS A 77 8.90 15.13 0.83
C HIS A 77 8.06 15.13 2.13
N LYS A 78 7.33 14.05 2.40
CA LYS A 78 6.47 13.94 3.60
C LYS A 78 7.25 13.97 4.90
N PHE A 79 8.41 13.30 4.93
CA PHE A 79 9.20 13.12 6.15
C PHE A 79 10.24 14.22 6.37
N ARG A 80 10.67 14.94 5.33
CA ARG A 80 11.49 16.14 5.50
C ARG A 80 10.74 17.27 6.20
N GLN A 81 9.42 17.35 6.02
CA GLN A 81 8.57 18.34 6.71
C GLN A 81 8.33 18.04 8.21
N LEU A 82 8.68 16.84 8.70
CA LEU A 82 8.53 16.48 10.11
C LEU A 82 9.73 16.90 10.97
N ASP A 83 10.90 17.12 10.37
CA ASP A 83 12.11 17.57 11.09
C ASP A 83 12.22 19.10 11.21
N ASP A 84 11.40 19.86 10.46
CA ASP A 84 11.40 21.33 10.42
C ASP A 84 10.27 21.99 11.25
N ASN A 85 9.55 21.22 12.10
CA ASN A 85 8.51 21.69 13.03
C ASN A 85 8.77 21.19 14.45
#